data_AF-A0A958I9B2-F1
#
_entry.id   AF-A0A958I9B2-F1
#
_cell.length_a   1.000
_cell.length_b   1.000
_cell.length_c   1.000
_cell.angle_alpha   90.00
_cell.angle_beta   90.00
_cell.angle_gamma   90.00
#
_symmetry.space_group_name_H-M   'P 1'
#
loop_
_entity.id
_entity.type
_entity.pdbx_description
1 polymer ?
#
loop_
_entity_poly.entity_id
_entity_poly.type
_entity_poly.pdbx_seq_one_letter_code
_entity_poly.pdbx_strand_id
1 'polypeptide(L)'
;MKKVAVMFTAMFFLVGLMWGCSSLTGSGKDDVSAKITASEIIVSNDSDEPVYVFAVGKTIQPLILWAPSLQDEQRVGAHQKRTFARDASVIADKESRATVYWWVSVVKNGVAEPGPIQSFDVSVP
;
A
#
# COMPACT_ATOMS: atom_id res chain seq x y z
N MET A 1 -52.35 9.81 -26.38
CA MET A 1 -51.37 10.61 -25.60
C MET A 1 -50.82 9.66 -24.52
N LYS A 2 -49.85 8.78 -24.80
CA LYS A 2 -48.39 8.94 -24.84
C LYS A 2 -47.83 9.80 -23.68
N LYS A 3 -46.96 9.14 -22.89
CA LYS A 3 -46.01 9.65 -21.87
C LYS A 3 -46.62 9.82 -20.48
N VAL A 4 -46.38 8.87 -19.57
CA VAL A 4 -45.74 9.02 -18.24
C VAL A 4 -45.67 7.61 -17.63
N ALA A 5 -44.69 6.81 -18.05
CA ALA A 5 -44.42 5.50 -17.43
C ALA A 5 -42.93 5.15 -17.50
N VAL A 6 -42.07 6.17 -17.46
CA VAL A 6 -40.61 6.01 -17.51
C VAL A 6 -40.01 6.99 -16.51
N MET A 7 -40.23 6.78 -15.22
CA MET A 7 -39.53 7.60 -14.22
C MET A 7 -39.23 6.89 -12.89
N PHE A 8 -39.61 5.62 -12.72
CA PHE A 8 -39.31 4.86 -11.50
C PHE A 8 -38.26 3.76 -11.66
N THR A 9 -37.80 3.47 -12.89
CA THR A 9 -36.84 2.39 -13.14
C THR A 9 -35.38 2.83 -13.04
N ALA A 10 -35.09 4.14 -13.00
CA ALA A 10 -33.72 4.66 -12.97
C ALA A 10 -33.12 4.78 -11.55
N MET A 11 -33.95 4.73 -10.49
CA MET A 11 -33.48 4.97 -9.12
C MET A 11 -33.06 3.69 -8.38
N PHE A 12 -33.42 2.50 -8.88
CA PHE A 12 -32.97 1.22 -8.33
C PHE A 12 -31.67 0.70 -8.96
N PHE A 13 -31.25 1.24 -10.10
CA PHE A 13 -30.02 0.81 -10.78
C PHE A 13 -28.75 1.54 -10.31
N LEU A 14 -28.90 2.66 -9.59
CA LEU A 14 -27.76 3.44 -9.09
C LEU A 14 -27.23 2.94 -7.73
N VAL A 15 -28.03 2.14 -6.99
CA VAL A 15 -27.65 1.63 -5.66
C VAL A 15 -26.84 0.32 -5.76
N GLY A 16 -26.91 -0.38 -6.89
CA GLY A 16 -26.18 -1.64 -7.12
C GLY A 16 -24.70 -1.48 -7.48
N LEU A 17 -24.22 -0.27 -7.78
CA LEU A 17 -22.82 0.00 -8.15
C LEU A 17 -21.92 0.34 -6.96
N MET A 18 -22.45 0.35 -5.72
CA MET A 18 -21.64 0.61 -4.51
C MET A 18 -21.13 -0.67 -3.82
N TRP A 19 -21.37 -1.85 -4.40
CA TRP A 19 -20.80 -3.11 -3.94
C TRP A 19 -19.65 -3.53 -4.86
N GLY A 20 -18.44 -3.05 -4.59
CA GLY A 20 -17.30 -3.49 -5.39
C GLY A 20 -16.01 -2.71 -5.25
N CYS A 21 -15.60 -2.37 -4.03
CA CYS A 21 -14.19 -2.07 -3.77
C CYS A 21 -13.83 -2.46 -2.33
N SER A 22 -14.09 -3.72 -1.97
CA SER A 22 -13.39 -4.35 -0.84
C SER A 22 -11.96 -4.65 -1.27
N SER A 23 -11.17 -3.62 -1.60
CA SER A 23 -9.73 -3.75 -1.63
C SER A 23 -9.26 -3.83 -0.18
N LEU A 24 -8.99 -5.05 0.27
CA LEU A 24 -8.23 -5.30 1.50
C LEU A 24 -6.96 -4.46 1.43
N THR A 25 -6.99 -3.36 2.15
CA THR A 25 -5.91 -2.39 2.25
C THR A 25 -5.36 -2.55 3.65
N GLY A 26 -4.11 -2.99 3.77
CA GLY A 26 -3.40 -2.85 5.03
C GLY A 26 -3.08 -1.37 5.22
N SER A 27 -3.47 -0.79 6.35
CA SER A 27 -3.11 0.59 6.72
C SER A 27 -2.22 0.55 7.95
N GLY A 28 -1.07 1.23 7.88
CA GLY A 28 -0.29 1.58 9.05
C GLY A 28 -0.54 3.04 9.36
N LYS A 29 -0.94 3.34 10.62
CA LYS A 29 -1.14 4.69 11.19
C LYS A 29 -1.53 5.74 10.13
N ASP A 30 -2.75 5.58 9.63
CA ASP A 30 -3.58 6.44 8.76
C ASP A 30 -3.02 6.96 7.41
N ASP A 31 -1.70 7.01 7.19
CA ASP A 31 -1.13 7.71 6.04
C ASP A 31 -0.37 6.81 5.04
N VAL A 32 -0.09 5.55 5.39
CA VAL A 32 0.61 4.62 4.48
C VAL A 32 -0.24 3.38 4.25
N SER A 33 -0.51 3.12 2.98
CA SER A 33 -1.29 1.97 2.53
C SER A 33 -0.55 1.18 1.45
N ALA A 34 -0.82 -0.12 1.37
CA ALA A 34 -0.28 -0.95 0.29
C ALA A 34 -1.32 -1.90 -0.30
N LYS A 35 -1.13 -2.20 -1.58
CA LYS A 35 -1.86 -3.21 -2.33
C LYS A 35 -0.86 -4.17 -2.98
N ILE A 36 -1.11 -5.47 -2.82
CA ILE A 36 -0.40 -6.51 -3.55
C ILE A 36 -1.20 -6.90 -4.79
N THR A 37 -0.52 -7.01 -5.92
CA THR A 37 -1.04 -7.65 -7.14
C THR A 37 -0.27 -8.94 -7.42
N ALA A 38 -0.58 -9.62 -8.52
CA ALA A 38 0.14 -10.83 -8.92
C ALA A 38 1.66 -10.57 -9.15
N SER A 39 2.03 -9.39 -9.63
CA SER A 39 3.40 -9.05 -10.07
C SER A 39 4.06 -7.92 -9.28
N GLU A 40 3.29 -7.16 -8.49
CA GLU A 40 3.77 -5.91 -7.91
C GLU A 40 3.25 -5.68 -6.50
N ILE A 41 3.96 -4.83 -5.77
CA ILE A 41 3.44 -4.12 -4.60
C ILE A 41 3.32 -2.64 -4.93
N ILE A 42 2.14 -2.08 -4.72
CA ILE A 42 1.89 -0.66 -4.87
C ILE A 42 1.73 -0.08 -3.47
N VAL A 43 2.63 0.81 -3.08
CA VAL A 43 2.56 1.54 -1.81
C VAL A 43 2.12 2.97 -2.09
N SER A 44 1.14 3.45 -1.33
CA SER A 44 0.68 4.84 -1.36
C SER A 44 1.06 5.53 -0.06
N ASN A 45 1.58 6.74 -0.18
CA ASN A 45 1.88 7.62 0.93
C ASN A 45 0.98 8.85 0.83
N ASP A 46 0.03 8.94 1.74
CA ASP A 46 -0.93 10.02 1.87
C ASP A 46 -0.49 11.05 2.93
N SER A 47 0.71 10.89 3.52
CA SER A 47 1.29 11.86 4.46
C SER A 47 1.91 13.07 3.74
N ASP A 48 2.17 14.13 4.51
CA ASP A 48 2.84 15.34 4.07
C ASP A 48 4.37 15.23 3.97
N GLU A 49 4.95 14.07 4.32
CA GLU A 49 6.39 13.83 4.28
C GLU A 49 6.76 12.58 3.47
N PRO A 50 7.98 12.47 2.93
CA PRO A 50 8.40 11.25 2.27
C PRO A 50 8.57 10.11 3.27
N VAL A 51 8.08 8.93 2.91
CA VAL A 51 8.29 7.69 3.67
C VAL A 51 9.26 6.78 2.94
N TYR A 52 9.89 5.88 3.67
CA TYR A 52 10.76 4.84 3.15
C TYR A 52 10.14 3.50 3.46
N VAL A 53 10.16 2.59 2.49
CA VAL A 53 9.39 1.35 2.58
C VAL A 53 10.24 0.15 2.23
N PHE A 54 9.94 -0.95 2.90
CA PHE A 54 10.50 -2.26 2.60
C PHE A 54 9.40 -3.31 2.72
N ALA A 55 9.17 -4.06 1.65
CA ALA A 55 8.16 -5.10 1.61
C ALA A 55 8.80 -6.48 1.52
N VAL A 56 8.34 -7.39 2.38
CA VAL A 56 8.83 -8.76 2.45
C VAL A 56 7.67 -9.75 2.55
N GLY A 57 7.79 -10.86 1.85
CA GLY A 57 6.88 -11.99 1.93
C GLY A 57 6.92 -12.65 3.30
N LYS A 58 5.76 -12.95 3.88
CA LYS A 58 5.62 -13.66 5.15
C LYS A 58 6.42 -14.96 5.30
N THR A 59 6.55 -15.75 4.23
CA THR A 59 7.26 -17.02 4.22
C THR A 59 8.76 -16.82 4.42
N ILE A 60 9.33 -15.76 3.83
CA ILE A 60 10.78 -15.49 3.91
C ILE A 60 11.13 -14.42 4.94
N GLN A 61 10.15 -13.67 5.45
CA GLN A 61 10.29 -12.71 6.55
C GLN A 61 11.17 -13.19 7.72
N PRO A 62 11.01 -14.41 8.27
CA PRO A 62 11.86 -14.85 9.38
C PRO A 62 13.30 -15.19 8.98
N LEU A 63 13.59 -15.27 7.68
CA LEU A 63 14.88 -15.69 7.13
C LEU A 63 15.74 -14.51 6.64
N ILE A 64 15.14 -13.32 6.53
CA ILE A 64 15.85 -12.16 5.99
C ILE A 64 16.52 -11.35 7.10
N LEU A 65 17.77 -10.97 6.86
CA LEU A 65 18.45 -9.94 7.66
C LEU A 65 18.39 -8.64 6.87
N TRP A 66 17.76 -7.62 7.44
CA TRP A 66 17.60 -6.31 6.79
C TRP A 66 17.74 -5.19 7.81
N ALA A 67 18.03 -3.99 7.32
CA ALA A 67 18.10 -2.77 8.10
C ALA A 67 17.40 -1.62 7.34
N PRO A 68 16.74 -0.69 8.03
CA PRO A 68 16.13 0.46 7.39
C PRO A 68 17.21 1.38 6.79
N SER A 69 16.92 2.00 5.66
CA SER A 69 17.83 2.94 4.98
C SER A 69 17.07 4.15 4.45
N LEU A 70 17.79 5.20 4.06
CA LEU A 70 17.21 6.40 3.44
C LEU A 70 17.53 6.46 1.93
N GLN A 71 17.63 5.29 1.29
CA GLN A 71 17.90 5.18 -0.14
C GLN A 71 16.67 5.61 -0.97
N ASP A 72 16.92 6.31 -2.07
CA ASP A 72 15.87 6.81 -2.96
C ASP A 72 15.06 5.67 -3.59
N GLU A 73 15.62 4.48 -3.73
CA GLU A 73 14.94 3.27 -4.20
C GLU A 73 13.78 2.86 -3.30
N GLN A 74 13.89 3.14 -2.00
CA GLN A 74 12.89 2.82 -0.98
C GLN A 74 11.92 3.98 -0.73
N ARG A 75 12.19 5.16 -1.29
CA ARG A 75 11.44 6.38 -1.01
C ARG A 75 10.10 6.42 -1.75
N VAL A 76 9.04 6.78 -1.04
CA VAL A 76 7.75 7.16 -1.60
C VAL A 76 7.51 8.61 -1.18
N GLY A 77 7.41 9.52 -2.16
CA GLY A 77 7.20 10.93 -1.87
C GLY A 77 5.87 11.20 -1.17
N ALA A 78 5.74 12.38 -0.56
CA ALA A 78 4.47 12.84 0.01
C ALA A 78 3.39 12.88 -1.08
N HIS A 79 2.19 12.38 -0.77
CA HIS A 79 1.05 12.30 -1.70
C HIS A 79 1.36 11.52 -2.99
N GLN A 80 2.30 10.57 -2.95
CA GLN A 80 2.72 9.78 -4.10
C GLN A 80 2.48 8.30 -3.91
N LYS A 81 2.47 7.58 -5.04
CA LYS A 81 2.45 6.13 -5.09
C LYS A 81 3.72 5.62 -5.75
N ARG A 82 4.19 4.47 -5.27
CA ARG A 82 5.32 3.77 -5.89
C ARG A 82 4.98 2.30 -6.09
N THR A 83 5.34 1.81 -7.26
CA THR A 83 5.22 0.41 -7.63
C THR A 83 6.59 -0.25 -7.49
N PHE A 84 6.61 -1.35 -6.74
CA PHE A 84 7.76 -2.22 -6.57
C PHE A 84 7.47 -3.52 -7.29
N ALA A 85 8.34 -3.90 -8.22
CA ALA A 85 8.29 -5.24 -8.80
C ALA A 85 8.45 -6.27 -7.67
N ARG A 86 7.68 -7.36 -7.72
CA ARG A 86 7.81 -8.44 -6.72
C ARG A 86 9.19 -9.05 -6.71
N ASP A 87 9.79 -9.19 -7.87
CA ASP A 87 11.10 -9.78 -8.10
C ASP A 87 12.23 -8.90 -7.52
N ALA A 88 11.97 -7.58 -7.46
CA ALA A 88 12.85 -6.59 -6.80
C ALA A 88 12.52 -6.42 -5.30
N SER A 89 11.37 -6.91 -4.87
CA SER A 89 10.96 -6.99 -3.48
C SER A 89 11.38 -8.35 -2.92
N VAL A 90 11.49 -8.49 -1.60
CA VAL A 90 11.81 -9.80 -1.02
C VAL A 90 10.51 -10.57 -0.84
N ILE A 91 9.80 -10.85 -1.95
CA ILE A 91 8.49 -11.52 -1.98
C ILE A 91 8.52 -12.59 -3.06
N ALA A 92 8.22 -13.84 -2.69
CA ALA A 92 8.20 -14.91 -3.66
C ALA A 92 7.01 -14.79 -4.64
N ASP A 93 7.20 -15.18 -5.91
CA ASP A 93 6.22 -15.04 -7.00
C ASP A 93 4.80 -15.52 -6.67
N LYS A 94 4.66 -16.56 -5.85
CA LYS A 94 3.37 -17.19 -5.50
C LYS A 94 2.85 -16.80 -4.13
N GLU A 95 3.52 -15.91 -3.44
CA GLU A 95 3.19 -15.58 -2.08
C GLU A 95 2.00 -14.64 -2.02
N SER A 96 0.92 -14.96 -1.31
CA SER A 96 -0.29 -14.14 -1.29
C SER A 96 -0.31 -13.09 -0.17
N ARG A 97 0.75 -13.02 0.65
CA ARG A 97 0.83 -12.18 1.85
C ARG A 97 2.21 -11.56 2.01
N ALA A 98 2.28 -10.28 2.29
CA ALA A 98 3.52 -9.61 2.65
C ALA A 98 3.33 -8.76 3.91
N THR A 99 4.43 -8.47 4.58
CA THR A 99 4.51 -7.37 5.54
C THR A 99 5.19 -6.19 4.86
N VAL A 100 4.56 -5.02 4.95
CA VAL A 100 5.16 -3.76 4.55
C VAL A 100 5.66 -3.07 5.80
N TYR A 101 6.97 -2.85 5.85
CA TYR A 101 7.62 -2.01 6.83
C TYR A 101 7.78 -0.61 6.25
N TRP A 102 7.60 0.41 7.09
CA TRP A 102 7.82 1.79 6.69
C TRP A 102 8.35 2.64 7.83
N TRP A 103 9.08 3.70 7.49
CA TRP A 103 9.63 4.67 8.43
C TRP A 103 9.79 6.03 7.76
N VAL A 104 9.92 7.06 8.59
CA VAL A 104 10.25 8.43 8.16
C VAL A 104 11.70 8.74 8.51
N SER A 105 12.27 9.75 7.87
CA SER A 105 13.59 10.25 8.26
C SER A 105 13.49 11.08 9.52
N VAL A 106 14.37 10.86 10.50
CA VAL A 106 14.51 11.72 11.68
C VAL A 106 15.89 12.37 11.66
N VAL A 107 15.98 13.61 12.13
CA VAL A 107 17.27 14.30 12.24
C VAL A 107 17.78 14.13 13.67
N LYS A 108 18.93 13.48 13.82
CA LYS A 108 19.66 13.40 15.10
C LYS A 108 21.05 13.99 14.94
N ASN A 109 21.39 14.95 15.80
CA ASN A 109 22.68 15.65 15.76
C ASN A 109 23.03 16.23 14.37
N GLY A 110 22.03 16.73 13.65
CA GLY A 110 22.20 17.30 12.30
C GLY A 110 22.35 16.27 11.17
N VAL A 111 22.26 14.98 11.46
CA VAL A 111 22.32 13.90 10.47
C VAL A 111 20.95 13.26 10.31
N ALA A 112 20.54 13.04 9.06
CA ALA A 112 19.32 12.29 8.75
C ALA A 112 19.56 10.79 8.93
N GLU A 113 18.70 10.13 9.71
CA GLU A 113 18.75 8.70 9.96
C GLU A 113 17.33 8.08 9.93
N PRO A 114 17.19 6.77 9.72
CA PRO A 114 15.90 6.11 9.79
C PRO A 114 15.24 6.26 11.16
N GLY A 115 13.98 6.68 11.16
CA GLY A 115 13.13 6.75 12.34
C GLY A 115 12.57 5.40 12.79
N PRO A 116 11.64 5.41 13.77
CA PRO A 116 10.94 4.21 14.21
C PRO A 116 10.23 3.50 13.06
N ILE A 117 10.39 2.17 13.02
CA ILE A 117 9.77 1.31 12.02
C ILE A 117 8.33 1.01 12.42
N GLN A 118 7.42 1.19 11.48
CA GLN A 118 6.02 0.76 11.55
C GLN A 118 5.77 -0.35 10.54
N SER A 119 4.75 -1.16 10.75
CA SER A 119 4.45 -2.26 9.83
C SER A 119 2.98 -2.61 9.80
N PHE A 120 2.55 -3.13 8.66
CA PHE A 120 1.24 -3.74 8.50
C PHE A 120 1.32 -4.89 7.51
N ASP A 121 0.34 -5.79 7.61
CA ASP A 121 0.20 -6.91 6.69
C ASP A 121 -0.74 -6.54 5.55
N VAL A 122 -0.42 -7.05 4.37
CA VAL A 122 -1.26 -6.94 3.18
C VAL A 122 -1.35 -8.31 2.52
N SER A 123 -2.53 -8.62 2.01
CA SER A 123 -2.80 -9.85 1.26
C SER A 123 -3.39 -9.53 -0.11
N VAL A 124 -3.20 -10.45 -1.05
CA VAL A 124 -3.96 -10.44 -2.30
C VAL A 124 -5.46 -10.53 -1.95
N PRO A 125 -6.32 -9.71 -2.55
CA PRO A 125 -7.77 -9.77 -2.34
C PRO A 125 -8.39 -11.07 -2.85
#